data_AF-A0A662L2M0-F1
#
_entry.id   AF-A0A662L2M0-F1
#
_cell.length_a   1.000
_cell.length_b   1.000
_cell.length_c   1.000
_cell.angle_alpha   90.00
_cell.angle_beta   90.00
_cell.angle_gamma   90.00
#
_symmetry.space_group_name_H-M   'P 1'
#
loop_
_entity.id
_entity.type
_entity.pdbx_description
1 polymer ?
#
loop_
_entity_poly.entity_id
_entity_poly.type
_entity_poly.pdbx_seq_one_letter_code
_entity_poly.pdbx_strand_id
1 'polypeptide(L)' 'MPIFDDVGRLFGTIVYEERGGKKKIFFRMRDSTIIDVPNLPKFLEFLRKNEIPDEEINKALRFFNKHMLGMMF' A
#
# COMPACT_ATOMS: atom_id res chain seq x y z
N MET A 1 -4.20 -5.42 -2.84
CA MET A 1 -3.00 -6.24 -2.55
C MET A 1 -2.88 -6.41 -1.05
N PRO A 2 -2.98 -7.63 -0.51
CA PRO A 2 -2.75 -7.88 0.90
C PRO A 2 -1.28 -7.61 1.27
N ILE A 3 -1.06 -7.19 2.51
CA ILE A 3 0.23 -6.99 3.15
C ILE A 3 0.23 -7.82 4.42
N PHE A 4 1.26 -8.63 4.60
CA PHE A 4 1.42 -9.51 5.75
C PHE A 4 2.51 -9.00 6.70
N ASP A 5 2.38 -9.33 7.98
CA ASP A 5 3.46 -9.14 8.96
C ASP A 5 4.49 -10.29 8.88
N ASP A 6 5.53 -10.23 9.72
CA ASP A 6 6.63 -11.20 9.78
C ASP A 6 6.18 -12.63 10.13
N VAL A 7 5.06 -12.76 10.84
CA VAL A 7 4.45 -14.04 11.21
C VAL A 7 3.35 -14.49 10.24
N GLY A 8 3.19 -13.79 9.10
CA GLY A 8 2.27 -14.16 8.02
C GLY A 8 0.80 -13.83 8.27
N ARG A 9 0.48 -12.97 9.25
CA ARG A 9 -0.88 -12.48 9.49
C ARG A 9 -1.16 -11.29 8.59
N LEU A 10 -2.41 -11.17 8.15
CA LEU A 10 -2.85 -10.02 7.38
C LEU A 10 -2.76 -8.75 8.23
N PHE A 11 -1.85 -7.85 7.84
CA PHE A 11 -1.71 -6.52 8.43
C PHE A 11 -2.73 -5.55 7.81
N GLY A 12 -2.86 -5.59 6.49
CA GLY A 12 -3.86 -4.82 5.78
C GLY A 12 -3.86 -5.08 4.28
N THR A 13 -4.71 -4.36 3.55
CA THR A 13 -4.88 -4.50 2.10
C THR A 13 -4.78 -3.14 1.45
N ILE A 14 -3.87 -3.01 0.49
CA ILE A 14 -3.81 -1.87 -0.42
C ILE A 14 -4.96 -1.99 -1.43
N VAL A 15 -5.80 -0.97 -1.51
CA VAL A 15 -6.95 -0.88 -2.41
C VAL A 15 -6.70 0.29 -3.37
N TYR A 16 -6.81 0.03 -4.67
CA TYR A 16 -6.77 1.04 -5.71
C TYR A 16 -8.20 1.34 -6.17
N GLU A 17 -8.59 2.61 -6.19
CA GLU A 17 -9.87 3.07 -6.71
C GLU A 17 -9.62 4.17 -7.75
N GLU A 18 -10.26 4.03 -8.91
CA GLU A 18 -10.27 5.07 -9.95
C GLU A 18 -11.69 5.62 -10.05
N ARG A 19 -11.87 6.90 -9.67
CA ARG A 19 -13.18 7.54 -9.67
C ARG A 19 -13.11 8.90 -10.35
N GLY A 20 -13.80 9.03 -11.48
CA GLY A 20 -13.87 10.28 -12.25
C GLY A 20 -12.51 10.78 -12.76
N GLY A 21 -11.62 9.86 -13.18
CA GLY A 21 -10.28 10.18 -13.67
C GLY A 21 -9.24 10.47 -12.57
N LYS A 22 -9.64 10.47 -11.29
CA LYS A 22 -8.71 10.54 -10.16
C LYS A 22 -8.42 9.13 -9.65
N LYS A 23 -7.14 8.76 -9.68
CA LYS A 23 -6.63 7.53 -9.10
C LYS A 23 -6.31 7.77 -7.64
N LYS A 24 -6.88 6.95 -6.75
CA LYS A 24 -6.60 6.97 -5.32
C LYS A 24 -6.16 5.60 -4.85
N ILE A 25 -5.19 5.59 -3.94
CA ILE A 25 -4.78 4.37 -3.26
C ILE A 25 -5.08 4.54 -1.78
N PHE A 26 -5.73 3.53 -1.22
CA PHE A 26 -6.07 3.43 0.18
C PHE A 26 -5.40 2.20 0.77
N PHE A 27 -5.12 2.23 2.06
CA PHE A 27 -4.69 1.09 2.82
C PHE A 27 -5.76 0.76 3.86
N ARG A 28 -6.37 -0.41 3.74
CA ARG A 28 -7.36 -0.92 4.70
C ARG A 28 -6.67 -1.88 5.65
N MET A 29 -6.50 -1.46 6.89
CA MET A 29 -5.96 -2.29 7.97
C MET A 29 -6.96 -3.37 8.41
N ARG A 30 -6.46 -4.40 9.10
CA ARG A 30 -7.27 -5.51 9.62
C ARG A 30 -8.39 -5.05 10.56
N ASP A 31 -8.16 -4.00 11.32
CA ASP A 31 -9.12 -3.37 12.25
C ASP A 31 -10.18 -2.51 11.54
N SER A 32 -10.25 -2.57 10.20
CA SER A 32 -11.11 -1.73 9.36
C SER A 32 -10.72 -0.25 9.30
N THR A 33 -9.57 0.13 9.87
CA THR A 33 -9.01 1.48 9.69
C THR A 33 -8.64 1.65 8.21
N ILE A 34 -9.13 2.74 7.60
CA ILE A 34 -8.81 3.10 6.21
C ILE A 34 -7.89 4.31 6.24
N ILE A 35 -6.70 4.15 5.67
CA ILE A 35 -5.69 5.20 5.53
C ILE A 35 -5.64 5.59 4.05
N ASP A 36 -5.88 6.86 3.75
CA ASP A 36 -5.58 7.39 2.42
C ASP A 36 -4.06 7.39 2.24
N VAL A 37 -3.56 6.88 1.12
CA VAL A 37 -2.13 6.83 0.81
C VAL A 37 -1.82 7.85 -0.30
N PRO A 38 -1.78 9.16 0.03
CA PRO A 38 -1.48 10.19 -0.95
C PRO A 38 0.02 10.29 -1.23
N ASN A 39 0.87 9.73 -0.37
CA ASN A 39 2.32 9.84 -0.45
C ASN A 39 2.97 8.48 -0.14
N LEU A 40 3.58 7.88 -1.18
CA LEU A 40 4.22 6.58 -1.11
C LEU A 40 5.35 6.52 -0.08
N PRO A 41 6.34 7.43 -0.07
CA PRO A 41 7.38 7.46 0.98
C PRO A 41 6.83 7.36 2.41
N LYS A 42 5.82 8.18 2.74
CA LYS A 42 5.20 8.15 4.08
C LYS A 42 4.55 6.80 4.39
N PHE A 43 3.93 6.18 3.39
CA PHE A 43 3.33 4.85 3.55
C PHE A 43 4.37 3.75 3.74
N LEU A 44 5.48 3.78 2.99
CA LEU A 44 6.57 2.83 3.19
C LEU A 44 7.22 2.99 4.58
N GLU A 45 7.40 4.23 5.05
CA GLU A 45 7.84 4.49 6.42
C GLU A 45 6.85 3.96 7.46
N PHE A 46 5.54 4.11 7.22
CA PHE A 46 4.51 3.54 8.10
C PHE A 46 4.61 2.00 8.16
N LEU A 47 4.78 1.32 7.03
CA LEU A 47 4.98 -0.14 7.02
C LEU A 47 6.25 -0.53 7.80
N ARG A 48 7.37 0.17 7.59
CA ARG A 48 8.61 -0.08 8.34
C ARG A 48 8.46 0.10 9.84
N LYS A 49 7.72 1.13 10.27
CA LYS A 49 7.45 1.38 11.70
C LYS A 49 6.59 0.30 12.36
N ASN A 50 5.80 -0.43 11.56
CA ASN A 50 5.00 -1.56 12.03
C ASN A 50 5.73 -2.90 11.82
N GLU A 51 7.06 -2.87 11.66
CA GLU A 51 7.89 -4.07 11.53
C GLU A 51 7.48 -4.99 10.36
N ILE A 52 6.85 -4.42 9.33
CA ILE A 52 6.45 -5.15 8.14
C ILE A 52 7.71 -5.60 7.39
N PRO A 53 7.79 -6.87 6.94
CA PRO A 53 8.94 -7.39 6.22
C PRO A 53 9.29 -6.56 4.98
N ASP A 54 10.58 -6.40 4.72
CA ASP A 54 11.06 -5.69 3.53
C ASP A 54 10.53 -6.30 2.21
N GLU A 55 10.27 -7.60 2.18
CA GLU A 55 9.63 -8.26 1.04
C GLU A 55 8.24 -7.65 0.74
N GLU A 56 7.42 -7.47 1.77
CA GLU A 56 6.07 -6.93 1.67
C GLU A 56 6.11 -5.42 1.33
N ILE A 57 7.07 -4.69 1.89
CA ILE A 57 7.34 -3.28 1.54
C ILE A 57 7.74 -3.16 0.06
N ASN A 58 8.59 -4.06 -0.44
CA ASN A 58 9.00 -4.08 -1.85
C ASN A 58 7.84 -4.46 -2.78
N LYS A 59 6.96 -5.39 -2.37
CA LYS A 59 5.71 -5.69 -3.09
C LYS A 59 4.81 -4.46 -3.16
N ALA A 60 4.66 -3.72 -2.06
CA ALA A 60 3.92 -2.46 -2.02
C ALA A 60 4.53 -1.45 -3.00
N LEU A 61 5.83 -1.19 -2.93
CA LEU A 61 6.53 -0.30 -3.85
C LEU A 61 6.29 -0.67 -5.33
N ARG A 62 6.42 -1.95 -5.68
CA ARG A 62 6.16 -2.44 -7.05
C ARG A 62 4.70 -2.24 -7.46
N PHE A 63 3.75 -2.51 -6.57
CA PHE A 63 2.33 -2.29 -6.83
C PHE A 63 2.03 -0.81 -7.10
N PHE A 64 2.55 0.08 -6.25
CA PHE A 64 2.42 1.53 -6.44
C PHE A 64 3.06 1.99 -7.75
N ASN A 65 4.29 1.56 -8.05
CA ASN A 65 4.93 1.92 -9.31
C ASN A 65 4.13 1.43 -10.53
N LYS A 66 3.60 0.21 -10.50
CA LYS A 66 2.77 -0.33 -11.59
C LYS A 66 1.49 0.48 -11.84
N HIS A 67 0.82 0.94 -10.78
CA HIS A 67 -0.50 1.58 -10.90
C HIS A 67 -0.43 3.13 -10.94
N MET A 68 0.62 3.73 -10.37
CA MET A 68 0.84 5.17 -10.31
C MET A 68 1.89 5.67 -11.33
N LEU A 69 2.95 4.90 -11.62
CA LEU A 69 4.02 5.31 -12.56
C LEU A 69 3.85 4.74 -13.97
N GLY A 70 2.88 3.86 -14.22
CA GLY A 70 2.43 3.52 -15.58
C GLY A 70 1.82 4.70 -16.37
N MET A 71 2.07 5.95 -15.96
CA MET A 71 1.71 7.20 -16.64
C MET A 71 2.91 7.88 -17.32
N MET A 72 4.10 7.26 -17.34
CA MET A 72 5.17 7.62 -18.27
C MET A 72 5.46 6.39 -19.12
N PHE A 73 4.77 6.27 -20.25
CA PHE A 73 5.24 5.92 -21.59
C PHE A 73 4.04 5.91 -22.53
#